data_AF-A0A3D5DAM9-F1
#
_entry.id   AF-A0A3D5DAM9-F1
#
_cell.length_a   1.000
_cell.length_b   1.000
_cell.length_c   1.000
_cell.angle_alpha   90.00
_cell.angle_beta   90.00
_cell.angle_gamma   90.00
#
_symmetry.space_group_name_H-M   'P 1'
#
loop_
_entity.id
_entity.type
_entity.pdbx_description
1 polymer ?
#
loop_
_entity_poly.entity_id
_entity_poly.type
_entity_poly.pdbx_seq_one_letter_code
_entity_poly.pdbx_strand_id
1 'polypeptide(L)' 'MSFFQAPLIVGTPDDAIAEIKRYQDASRVTHLVMWMHMSGMPADKINSSMALFAKEVMPCFR' A
#
# COMPACT_ATOMS: atom_id res chain seq x y z
N MET A 1 -3.24 -1.20 14.13
CA MET A 1 -2.02 -0.47 14.53
C MET A 1 -1.91 0.76 13.65
N SER A 2 -1.89 1.97 14.21
CA SER A 2 -1.81 3.22 13.45
C SER A 2 -0.40 3.80 13.55
N PHE A 3 0.22 4.12 12.42
CA PHE A 3 1.43 4.95 12.36
C PHE A 3 1.03 6.31 11.78
N PHE A 4 1.50 7.41 12.39
CA PHE A 4 1.15 8.78 11.97
C PHE A 4 -0.35 9.06 11.82
N GLN A 5 -1.18 8.49 12.70
CA GLN A 5 -2.65 8.60 12.69
C GLN A 5 -3.36 8.03 11.43
N ALA A 6 -2.62 7.33 10.56
CA ALA A 6 -3.18 6.62 9.42
C ALA A 6 -3.15 5.10 9.66
N PRO A 7 -4.20 4.36 9.29
CA PRO A 7 -4.13 2.90 9.23
C PRO A 7 -3.05 2.45 8.24
N LEU A 8 -2.25 1.47 8.67
CA LEU A 8 -1.24 0.82 7.85
C LEU A 8 -1.91 -0.01 6.75
N ILE A 9 -1.45 0.13 5.51
CA ILE A 9 -1.82 -0.75 4.40
C ILE A 9 -0.89 -1.98 4.43
N VAL A 10 -1.29 -3.03 5.14
CA VAL A 10 -0.51 -4.27 5.33
C VAL A 10 -1.43 -5.47 5.24
N GLY A 11 -1.08 -6.44 4.40
CA GLY A 11 -1.88 -7.65 4.21
C GLY A 11 -1.65 -8.28 2.85
N THR A 12 -2.70 -8.92 2.33
CA THR A 12 -2.77 -9.45 0.96
C THR A 12 -2.98 -8.31 -0.05
N PRO A 13 -2.82 -8.57 -1.36
CA PRO A 13 -3.18 -7.59 -2.39
C PRO A 13 -4.63 -7.08 -2.27
N ASP A 14 -5.59 -7.96 -1.94
CA ASP A 14 -7.00 -7.60 -1.79
C ASP A 14 -7.22 -6.65 -0.61
N ASP A 15 -6.53 -6.88 0.51
CA ASP A 15 -6.59 -5.99 1.67
C ASP A 15 -6.06 -4.58 1.31
N ALA A 16 -4.98 -4.52 0.52
CA ALA A 16 -4.42 -3.26 0.07
C ALA A 16 -5.37 -2.52 -0.89
N ILE A 17 -6.02 -3.22 -1.82
CA ILE A 17 -7.00 -2.63 -2.74
C ILE A 17 -8.18 -2.06 -1.95
N ALA A 18 -8.72 -2.82 -1.00
CA ALA A 18 -9.85 -2.38 -0.19
C ALA A 18 -9.52 -1.09 0.59
N GLU A 19 -8.33 -1.03 1.20
CA GLU A 19 -7.93 0.12 2.00
C GLU A 19 -7.61 1.36 1.15
N ILE A 20 -6.97 1.20 -0.02
CA ILE A 20 -6.72 2.31 -0.95
C ILE A 20 -8.04 2.87 -1.49
N LYS A 21 -9.00 2.00 -1.84
CA LYS A 21 -10.33 2.43 -2.28
C LYS A 21 -11.07 3.20 -1.18
N ARG A 22 -10.97 2.74 0.07
CA ARG A 22 -11.51 3.46 1.23
C ARG A 22 -10.92 4.87 1.35
N TYR A 23 -9.61 5.06 1.08
CA TYR A 23 -9.00 6.39 1.06
C TYR A 23 -9.46 7.26 -0.11
N GLN A 24 -9.63 6.68 -1.31
CA GLN A 24 -10.18 7.40 -2.47
C GLN A 24 -11.62 7.85 -2.22
N ASP A 25 -12.46 6.99 -1.64
CA ASP A 25 -13.86 7.31 -1.36
C ASP A 25 -14.01 8.37 -0.25
N ALA A 26 -13.10 8.36 0.73
CA ALA A 26 -13.11 9.28 1.86
C ALA A 26 -12.46 10.64 1.58
N SER A 27 -11.78 10.82 0.43
CA SER A 27 -11.02 12.04 0.15
C SER A 27 -11.07 12.42 -1.34
N ARG A 28 -10.43 13.54 -1.72
CA ARG A 28 -10.30 13.94 -3.13
C ARG A 28 -8.88 13.75 -3.66
N VAL A 29 -8.09 12.91 -2.99
CA VAL A 29 -6.68 12.72 -3.36
C VAL A 29 -6.58 11.91 -4.64
N THR A 30 -5.70 12.34 -5.52
CA THR A 30 -5.44 11.68 -6.82
C THR A 30 -4.10 10.93 -6.83
N HIS A 31 -3.26 11.16 -5.82
CA HIS A 31 -1.92 10.60 -5.72
C HIS A 31 -1.72 10.01 -4.33
N LEU A 32 -1.28 8.76 -4.29
CA LEU A 32 -0.92 8.05 -3.06
C LEU A 32 0.59 7.80 -3.06
N VAL A 33 1.29 8.35 -2.07
CA VAL A 33 2.73 8.10 -1.85
C VAL A 33 2.86 7.16 -0.67
N MET A 34 3.55 6.03 -0.87
CA MET A 34 3.66 4.98 0.14
C MET A 34 5.10 4.77 0.58
N TRP A 35 5.30 4.73 1.89
CA TRP A 35 6.56 4.27 2.47
C TRP A 35 6.52 2.75 2.64
N MET A 36 7.13 2.02 1.70
CA MET A 36 7.08 0.55 1.66
C MET A 36 8.30 -0.14 2.29
N HIS A 37 9.29 0.64 2.74
CA HIS A 37 10.50 0.14 3.36
C HIS A 37 10.42 0.29 4.88
N MET A 38 10.39 -0.82 5.61
CA MET A 38 10.52 -0.81 7.06
C MET A 38 11.97 -1.09 7.46
N SER A 39 12.51 -0.27 8.37
CA SER A 39 13.87 -0.48 8.90
C SER A 39 14.01 -1.87 9.50
N GLY A 40 15.10 -2.56 9.18
CA GLY A 40 15.36 -3.94 9.62
C GLY A 40 14.79 -5.03 8.72
N MET A 41 14.01 -4.69 7.68
CA MET A 41 13.61 -5.69 6.68
C MET A 41 14.72 -5.99 5.66
N PRO A 42 14.90 -7.26 5.26
CA PRO A 42 15.76 -7.63 4.15
C PRO A 42 15.34 -6.96 2.82
N ALA A 43 16.31 -6.48 2.04
CA ALA A 43 16.07 -5.75 0.80
C ALA A 43 15.33 -6.59 -0.26
N ASP A 44 15.60 -7.89 -0.34
CA ASP A 44 14.92 -8.83 -1.23
C ASP A 44 13.42 -8.93 -0.93
N LYS A 45 13.04 -8.92 0.36
CA LYS A 45 11.64 -8.94 0.80
C LYS A 45 10.93 -7.63 0.46
N ILE A 46 11.59 -6.49 0.66
CA ILE A 46 11.05 -5.18 0.28
C ILE A 46 10.80 -5.12 -1.22
N ASN A 47 11.80 -5.51 -2.04
CA ASN A 47 11.69 -5.51 -3.49
C ASN A 47 10.59 -6.47 -3.99
N SER A 48 10.48 -7.65 -3.38
CA SER A 48 9.43 -8.62 -3.71
C SER A 48 8.04 -8.08 -3.41
N SER A 49 7.87 -7.40 -2.26
CA SER A 49 6.60 -6.76 -1.89
C SER A 49 6.22 -5.63 -2.86
N MET A 50 7.19 -4.78 -3.22
CA MET A 50 6.97 -3.71 -4.21
C MET A 50 6.59 -4.27 -5.59
N ALA A 51 7.26 -5.35 -6.04
CA ALA A 51 6.93 -6.00 -7.31
C ALA A 51 5.53 -6.62 -7.30
N LEU A 52 5.14 -7.29 -6.20
CA LEU A 52 3.80 -7.85 -6.05
C LEU A 52 2.73 -6.74 -6.06
N PHE A 53 2.96 -5.66 -5.32
CA PHE A 53 2.06 -4.50 -5.29
C PHE A 53 1.88 -3.88 -6.69
N ALA A 54 2.98 -3.68 -7.42
CA ALA A 54 2.93 -3.14 -8.77
C ALA A 54 2.16 -4.04 -9.75
N LYS A 55 2.28 -5.36 -9.59
CA LYS A 55 1.64 -6.35 -10.47
C LYS A 55 0.15 -6.54 -10.16
N GLU A 56 -0.21 -6.67 -8.89
CA GLU A 56 -1.55 -7.12 -8.48
C GLU A 56 -2.46 -5.96 -8.01
N VAL A 57 -1.89 -4.87 -7.47
CA VAL A 57 -2.68 -3.78 -6.84
C VAL A 57 -2.81 -2.57 -7.75
N MET A 58 -1.69 -2.05 -8.28
CA MET A 58 -1.71 -0.82 -9.09
C MET A 58 -2.65 -0.86 -10.31
N PRO A 59 -2.84 -1.99 -11.03
CA PRO A 59 -3.77 -2.03 -12.17
C PRO A 59 -5.23 -1.74 -11.82
N CYS A 60 -5.64 -1.91 -10.55
CA CYS A 60 -7.01 -1.66 -10.10
C CYS A 60 -7.36 -0.17 -9.97
N PHE A 61 -6.37 0.73 -10.03
CA PHE A 61 -6.52 2.17 -9.77
C PHE A 61 -6.09 3.06 -10.94
N ARG A 62 -6.06 2.52 -12.16
CA ARG A 62 -5.75 3.28 -13.38
C ARG A 62 -6.91 4.16 -13.83
#